data_AF-A0A1C6U163-F1
#
_entry.id   AF-A0A1C6U163-F1
#
_cell.length_a   1.000
_cell.length_b   1.000
_cell.length_c   1.000
_cell.angle_alpha   90.00
_cell.angle_beta   90.00
_cell.angle_gamma   90.00
#
_symmetry.space_group_name_H-M   'P 1'
#
loop_
_entity.id
_entity.type
_entity.pdbx_description
1 polymer ?
#
loop_
_entity_poly.entity_id
_entity_poly.type
_entity_poly.pdbx_seq_one_letter_code
_entity_poly.pdbx_strand_id
1 'polypeptide(L)'
;MSDPSLWHLRGFEQHLDLWISTQQPDQDLINLVTAWVLSRFEDPYQGVRREPGFSNLWWGHVPLSISDGEVVVCSYVIEEANRTVTCKSIMPLSWPT
;
A
#
# COMPACT_ATOMS: atom_id res chain seq x y z
N MET A 1 19.36 14.39 2.45
CA MET A 1 18.52 15.43 3.08
C MET A 1 17.09 15.04 2.79
N SER A 2 16.27 14.81 3.81
CA SER A 2 14.85 14.51 3.64
C SER A 2 14.15 15.77 3.15
N ASP A 3 13.50 15.71 1.99
CA ASP A 3 12.64 16.80 1.55
C ASP A 3 11.44 16.89 2.51
N PRO A 4 11.25 18.01 3.24
CA PRO A 4 10.14 18.17 4.16
C PRO A 4 8.76 18.11 3.47
N SER A 5 8.70 18.20 2.13
CA SER A 5 7.46 17.99 1.39
C SER A 5 7.09 16.53 1.20
N LEU A 6 7.93 15.55 1.54
CA LEU A 6 7.58 14.14 1.43
C LEU A 6 6.84 13.64 2.67
N TRP A 7 6.10 12.55 2.49
CA TRP A 7 5.43 11.82 3.56
C TRP A 7 6.37 10.80 4.19
N HIS A 8 6.19 10.55 5.48
CA HIS A 8 6.93 9.54 6.23
C HIS A 8 6.18 8.21 6.21
N LEU A 9 6.74 7.22 5.49
CA LEU A 9 6.15 5.89 5.42
C LEU A 9 6.59 5.04 6.61
N ARG A 10 5.63 4.55 7.39
CA ARG A 10 5.87 3.70 8.56
C ARG A 10 5.27 2.31 8.36
N GLY A 11 6.08 1.28 8.61
CA GLY A 11 5.64 -0.12 8.59
C GLY A 11 5.43 -0.72 7.20
N PHE A 12 5.63 0.03 6.12
CA PHE A 12 5.48 -0.48 4.76
C PHE A 12 6.49 -1.60 4.43
N GLU A 13 7.77 -1.40 4.74
CA GLU A 13 8.83 -2.40 4.55
C GLU A 13 8.48 -3.73 5.24
N GLN A 14 8.10 -3.67 6.52
CA GLN A 14 7.73 -4.85 7.31
C GLN A 14 6.55 -5.62 6.72
N HIS A 15 5.51 -4.91 6.27
CA HIS A 15 4.33 -5.56 5.65
C HIS A 15 4.65 -6.08 4.25
N LEU A 16 5.53 -5.42 3.51
CA LEU A 16 5.98 -5.86 2.20
C LEU A 16 6.79 -7.15 2.32
N ASP A 17 7.76 -7.19 3.24
CA ASP A 17 8.56 -8.38 3.53
C ASP A 17 7.69 -9.56 4.01
N LEU A 18 6.70 -9.28 4.86
CA LEU A 18 5.74 -10.28 5.30
C LEU A 18 4.93 -10.83 4.13
N TRP A 19 4.43 -9.96 3.25
CA TRP A 19 3.68 -10.38 2.07
C TRP A 19 4.56 -11.21 1.11
N ILE A 20 5.79 -10.77 0.83
CA ILE A 20 6.74 -11.48 -0.04
C ILE A 20 7.05 -12.88 0.53
N SER A 21 7.37 -12.97 1.82
CA SER A 21 7.69 -14.26 2.46
C SER A 21 6.50 -15.21 2.55
N THR A 22 5.29 -14.68 2.67
CA THR A 22 4.06 -15.49 2.79
C THR A 22 3.53 -15.94 1.43
N GLN A 23 3.48 -15.05 0.45
CA GLN A 23 2.82 -15.29 -0.84
C GLN A 23 3.79 -15.75 -1.93
N GLN A 24 5.11 -15.56 -1.74
CA GLN A 24 6.15 -15.87 -2.72
C GLN A 24 5.82 -15.38 -4.14
N PRO A 25 5.44 -14.10 -4.31
CA PRO A 25 5.12 -13.54 -5.62
C PRO A 25 6.35 -13.52 -6.53
N ASP A 26 6.14 -13.45 -7.84
CA ASP A 26 7.23 -13.25 -8.78
C ASP A 26 7.85 -11.84 -8.66
N GLN A 27 9.03 -11.67 -9.25
CA GLN A 27 9.80 -10.44 -9.14
C GLN A 27 9.07 -9.24 -9.77
N ASP A 28 8.27 -9.45 -10.81
CA ASP A 28 7.57 -8.37 -11.50
C ASP A 28 6.45 -7.81 -10.62
N LEU A 29 5.68 -8.68 -9.96
CA LEU A 29 4.68 -8.29 -8.99
C LEU A 29 5.30 -7.63 -7.76
N ILE A 30 6.46 -8.11 -7.28
CA ILE A 30 7.22 -7.46 -6.20
C ILE A 30 7.60 -6.03 -6.60
N ASN A 31 8.16 -5.86 -7.79
CA ASN A 31 8.58 -4.56 -8.29
C ASN A 31 7.39 -3.61 -8.43
N LEU A 32 6.26 -4.11 -8.93
CA LEU A 32 5.02 -3.34 -9.10
C LEU A 32 4.47 -2.85 -7.76
N VAL A 33 4.35 -3.75 -6.77
CA VAL A 33 3.85 -3.39 -5.42
C VAL A 33 4.82 -2.44 -4.72
N THR A 34 6.13 -2.64 -4.87
CA THR A 34 7.16 -1.76 -4.32
C THR A 34 7.09 -0.36 -4.94
N ALA A 35 7.02 -0.28 -6.27
CA ALA A 35 6.91 0.98 -6.99
C ALA A 35 5.63 1.73 -6.63
N TRP A 36 4.52 1.00 -6.48
CA TRP A 36 3.31 1.55 -5.87
C TRP A 36 3.69 2.11 -4.50
N VAL A 37 4.09 1.30 -3.51
CA VAL A 37 4.41 1.75 -2.13
C VAL A 37 5.23 3.04 -2.09
N LEU A 38 6.33 3.12 -2.86
CA LEU A 38 7.21 4.28 -2.91
C LEU A 38 6.51 5.56 -3.39
N SER A 39 5.47 5.48 -4.23
CA SER A 39 4.72 6.67 -4.66
C SER A 39 4.01 7.41 -3.51
N ARG A 40 3.85 6.76 -2.34
CA ARG A 40 3.21 7.38 -1.14
C ARG A 40 4.11 8.37 -0.46
N PHE A 41 5.41 8.37 -0.75
CA PHE A 41 6.29 9.46 -0.34
C PHE A 41 5.82 10.80 -0.93
N GLU A 42 5.27 10.78 -2.14
CA GLU A 42 4.80 11.99 -2.84
C GLU A 42 3.33 12.29 -2.52
N ASP A 43 2.44 11.33 -2.76
CA ASP A 43 1.00 11.48 -2.56
C ASP A 43 0.35 10.19 -2.04
N PRO A 44 -0.03 10.14 -0.75
CA PRO A 44 -0.70 8.98 -0.18
C PRO A 44 -2.22 8.97 -0.41
N TYR A 45 -2.79 9.93 -1.13
CA TYR A 45 -4.21 9.92 -1.47
C TYR A 45 -4.46 9.34 -2.87
N GLN A 46 -3.39 9.15 -3.66
CA GLN A 46 -3.49 8.71 -5.04
C GLN A 46 -4.07 7.28 -5.15
N GLY A 47 -5.23 7.17 -5.81
CA GLY A 47 -5.84 5.88 -6.17
C GLY A 47 -6.40 5.08 -4.99
N VAL A 48 -6.50 5.69 -3.81
CA VAL A 48 -7.08 5.07 -2.61
C VAL A 48 -8.38 5.77 -2.22
N ARG A 49 -9.24 5.05 -1.53
CA ARG A 49 -10.48 5.57 -0.93
C ARG A 49 -10.43 5.45 0.58
N ARG A 50 -11.10 6.38 1.26
CA ARG A 50 -11.32 6.26 2.70
C ARG A 50 -12.45 5.26 2.95
N GLU A 51 -12.21 4.28 3.83
CA GLU A 51 -13.19 3.25 4.13
C GLU A 51 -14.25 3.74 5.12
N PRO A 52 -15.55 3.59 4.80
CA PRO A 52 -16.62 3.92 5.73
C PRO A 52 -16.59 2.97 6.95
N GLY A 53 -16.96 3.49 8.12
CA GLY A 53 -16.95 2.72 9.37
C GLY A 53 -15.60 2.66 10.08
N PHE A 54 -14.53 3.20 9.47
CA PHE A 54 -13.22 3.35 10.10
C PHE A 54 -12.86 4.83 10.24
N SER A 55 -12.22 5.21 11.35
CA SER A 55 -11.93 6.61 11.65
C SER A 55 -10.99 7.25 10.63
N ASN A 56 -9.99 6.53 10.11
CA ASN A 56 -9.00 7.08 9.18
C ASN A 56 -8.27 5.99 8.38
N LEU A 57 -9.01 4.94 7.98
CA LEU A 57 -8.45 3.87 7.16
C LEU A 57 -8.61 4.24 5.68
N TRP A 58 -7.50 4.23 4.97
CA TRP A 58 -7.42 4.36 3.52
C TRP A 58 -7.08 3.02 2.92
N TRP A 59 -7.68 2.72 1.79
CA TRP A 59 -7.57 1.42 1.14
C TRP A 59 -7.54 1.60 -0.38
N GLY A 60 -6.74 0.79 -1.05
CA GLY A 60 -6.76 0.68 -2.50
C GLY A 60 -6.07 -0.59 -2.98
N HIS A 61 -6.33 -0.92 -4.23
CA HIS A 61 -5.62 -1.99 -4.91
C HIS A 61 -4.38 -1.43 -5.60
N VAL A 62 -3.36 -2.27 -5.75
CA VAL A 62 -2.19 -1.98 -6.56
C VAL A 62 -2.59 -2.12 -8.03
N PRO A 63 -2.53 -1.06 -8.85
CA PRO A 63 -2.88 -1.14 -10.26
C PRO A 63 -2.03 -2.20 -10.97
N LEU A 64 -2.63 -2.92 -11.91
CA LEU A 64 -1.98 -3.98 -12.71
C LEU A 64 -1.52 -5.21 -11.92
N SER A 65 -1.87 -5.33 -10.63
CA SER A 65 -1.54 -6.50 -9.81
C SER A 65 -2.55 -7.65 -9.91
N ILE A 66 -3.50 -7.58 -10.85
CA ILE A 66 -4.52 -8.61 -11.00
C ILE A 66 -3.89 -9.82 -11.67
N SER A 67 -3.87 -10.96 -10.97
CA SER A 67 -3.45 -12.26 -11.50
C SER A 67 -4.29 -13.36 -10.89
N ASP A 68 -4.66 -14.37 -11.69
CA ASP A 68 -5.36 -15.58 -11.23
C ASP A 68 -6.62 -15.33 -10.38
N GLY A 69 -7.34 -14.24 -10.68
CA GLY A 69 -8.55 -13.87 -9.94
C GLY A 69 -8.27 -13.25 -8.57
N GLU A 70 -7.04 -12.82 -8.29
CA GLU A 70 -6.65 -12.06 -7.11
C GLU A 70 -6.08 -10.70 -7.51
N VAL A 71 -6.09 -9.76 -6.56
CA VAL A 71 -5.43 -8.45 -6.69
C VAL A 71 -4.69 -8.15 -5.39
N VAL A 72 -3.52 -7.52 -5.48
CA VAL A 72 -2.84 -7.02 -4.28
C VAL A 72 -3.52 -5.74 -3.81
N VAL A 73 -3.87 -5.69 -2.53
CA VAL A 73 -4.45 -4.52 -1.89
C VAL A 73 -3.57 -4.06 -0.75
N CYS A 74 -3.71 -2.78 -0.41
CA CYS A 74 -3.04 -2.21 0.75
C CYS A 74 -4.00 -1.30 1.50
N SER A 75 -3.86 -1.31 2.82
CA SER A 75 -4.53 -0.36 3.69
C SER A 75 -3.55 0.34 4.62
N TYR A 76 -3.82 1.61 4.90
CA TYR A 76 -2.99 2.44 5.74
C TYR A 76 -3.79 3.58 6.37
N VAL A 77 -3.17 4.24 7.34
CA VAL A 77 -3.72 5.44 8.00
C VAL A 77 -2.84 6.63 7.63
N ILE A 78 -3.46 7.78 7.33
CA ILE A 78 -2.76 9.02 6.98
C ILE A 78 -2.90 10.01 8.13
N GLU A 79 -1.81 10.32 8.81
CA GLU A 79 -1.73 11.33 9.86
C GLU A 79 -1.19 12.64 9.27
N GLU A 80 -2.08 13.58 8.97
CA GLU A 80 -1.69 14.82 8.27
C GLU A 80 -0.79 15.73 9.10
N ALA A 81 -1.04 15.80 10.42
CA ALA A 81 -0.33 16.69 11.33
C ALA A 81 1.18 16.45 11.38
N ASN A 82 1.62 15.21 11.17
CA ASN A 82 3.02 14.79 11.16
C ASN A 82 3.46 14.24 9.79
N ARG A 83 2.65 14.42 8.74
CA ARG A 83 2.85 13.87 7.39
C ARG A 83 3.24 12.38 7.40
N THR A 84 2.60 11.57 8.24
CA THR A 84 2.94 10.14 8.38
C THR A 84 1.88 9.25 7.74
N VAL A 85 2.32 8.21 7.03
CA VAL A 85 1.47 7.17 6.46
C VAL A 85 1.85 5.84 7.11
N THR A 86 0.96 5.29 7.91
CA THR A 86 1.22 4.04 8.65
C THR A 86 0.52 2.88 7.96
N CYS A 87 1.30 1.97 7.38
CA CYS A 87 0.80 0.74 6.78
C CYS A 87 0.08 -0.13 7.81
N LYS A 88 -1.06 -0.69 7.41
CA LYS A 88 -1.86 -1.64 8.19
C LYS A 88 -1.90 -3.02 7.56
N SER A 89 -1.80 -3.11 6.23
CA SER A 89 -1.70 -4.39 5.52
C SER A 89 -1.25 -4.24 4.08
N ILE A 90 -0.62 -5.30 3.57
CA ILE A 90 -0.42 -5.59 2.14
C ILE A 90 -0.81 -7.06 1.98
N MET A 91 -1.81 -7.36 1.16
CA MET A 91 -2.29 -8.74 0.99
C MET A 91 -3.01 -8.93 -0.35
N PRO A 92 -3.01 -10.16 -0.90
CA PRO A 92 -3.92 -10.49 -1.98
C PRO A 92 -5.36 -10.56 -1.47
N LEU A 93 -6.31 -10.15 -2.29
CA LEU A 93 -7.74 -10.40 -2.11
C LEU A 93 -8.32 -10.96 -3.41
N SER A 94 -9.30 -11.86 -3.28
CA SER A 94 -10.07 -12.33 -4.43
C SER A 94 -10.72 -11.16 -5.14
N TRP A 95 -10.50 -11.09 -6.45
CA TRP A 95 -11.08 -10.11 -7.34
C TRP A 95 -12.39 -10.66 -7.90
N PRO A 96 -13.52 -9.94 -7.75
CA PRO A 96 -14.78 -10.39 -8.32
C PRO A 96 -14.63 -10.49 -9.85
N THR A 97 -14.99 -11.65 -10.39
CA THR A 97 -15.06 -11.94 -11.82
C THR A 97 -16.46 -11.73 -12.37
#